data_AF-A0A661G218-F1
#
_entry.id   AF-A0A661G218-F1
#
_cell.length_a   1.000
_cell.length_b   1.000
_cell.length_c   1.000
_cell.angle_alpha   90.00
_cell.angle_beta   90.00
_cell.angle_gamma   90.00
#
_symmetry.space_group_name_H-M   'P 1'
#
loop_
_entity.id
_entity.type
_entity.pdbx_description
1 polymer ?
#
loop_
_entity_poly.entity_id
_entity_poly.type
_entity_poly.pdbx_seq_one_letter_code
_entity_poly.pdbx_strand_id
1 'polypeptide(L)'
;MYTLSHPWLLLLILLPPLLRMVLRPYRESRQAIRVPWFQRMATLLEQQPSAGAVIADTKKSVLLFFWVLWILMALALARPQFLEPPVSRVMPTRDLLLLVDLSGSMEAKDFTNSKGDRVDRLTAVKEVLDD
;
A
#
# COMPACT_ATOMS: atom_id res chain seq x y z
N MET A 1 -2.28 15.81 -0.85
CA MET A 1 -3.34 15.08 -0.11
C MET A 1 -2.70 13.86 0.56
N TYR A 2 -2.92 13.63 1.86
CA TYR A 2 -2.41 12.40 2.48
C TYR A 2 -3.26 11.21 2.08
N THR A 3 -2.63 10.14 1.63
CA THR A 3 -3.31 8.85 1.42
C THR A 3 -2.46 7.71 1.97
N LEU A 4 -3.10 6.60 2.29
CA LEU A 4 -2.43 5.36 2.64
C LEU A 4 -2.36 4.51 1.38
N SER A 5 -1.17 4.06 1.01
CA SER A 5 -1.03 3.18 -0.15
C SER A 5 -1.57 1.77 0.13
N HIS A 6 -1.50 1.31 1.38
CA HIS A 6 -1.95 -0.03 1.78
C HIS A 6 -2.87 0.07 3.02
N PRO A 7 -4.06 0.67 2.91
CA PRO A 7 -4.94 0.92 4.05
C PRO A 7 -5.41 -0.38 4.74
N TRP A 8 -5.49 -1.49 3.99
CA TRP A 8 -5.86 -2.81 4.51
C TRP A 8 -4.89 -3.36 5.56
N LEU A 9 -3.62 -2.89 5.59
CA LEU A 9 -2.65 -3.29 6.61
C LEU A 9 -3.00 -2.79 8.01
N LEU A 10 -3.88 -1.79 8.13
CA LEU A 10 -4.40 -1.37 9.44
C LEU A 10 -5.18 -2.49 10.16
N LEU A 11 -5.65 -3.50 9.43
CA LEU A 11 -6.26 -4.70 10.03
C LEU A 11 -5.28 -5.46 10.94
N LEU A 12 -3.96 -5.29 10.78
CA LEU A 12 -2.95 -5.85 11.70
C LEU A 12 -3.10 -5.34 13.13
N ILE A 13 -3.78 -4.20 13.36
CA ILE A 13 -4.09 -3.71 14.72
C ILE A 13 -5.03 -4.68 15.45
N LEU A 14 -5.88 -5.42 14.73
CA LEU A 14 -6.78 -6.42 15.30
C LEU A 14 -6.10 -7.76 15.60
N LEU A 15 -4.83 -7.93 15.21
CA LEU A 15 -4.10 -9.18 15.36
C LEU A 15 -3.72 -9.49 16.82
N PRO A 16 -3.12 -8.58 17.62
CA PRO A 16 -2.82 -8.84 19.03
C PRO A 16 -4.03 -9.27 19.90
N PRO A 17 -5.22 -8.62 19.83
CA PRO A 17 -6.37 -9.03 20.63
C PRO A 17 -6.95 -10.36 20.13
N LEU A 18 -6.97 -10.60 18.81
CA LEU A 18 -7.42 -11.87 18.24
C LEU A 18 -6.51 -13.03 18.69
N LEU A 19 -5.19 -12.83 18.63
CA LEU A 19 -4.23 -13.81 19.14
C LEU A 19 -4.39 -14.06 20.63
N ARG A 20 -4.69 -13.04 21.44
CA ARG A 20 -5.01 -13.22 22.87
C ARG A 20 -6.27 -14.06 23.12
N MET A 21 -7.26 -14.00 22.24
CA MET A 21 -8.49 -14.80 22.37
C MET A 21 -8.25 -16.27 22.01
N VAL A 22 -7.39 -16.54 21.01
CA VAL A 22 -7.16 -17.90 20.50
C VAL A 22 -6.02 -18.61 21.24
N LEU A 23 -4.96 -17.89 21.60
CA LEU A 23 -3.77 -18.46 22.23
C LEU A 23 -3.97 -18.59 23.73
N ARG A 24 -3.53 -19.73 24.27
CA ARG A 24 -3.50 -19.95 25.72
C ARG A 24 -2.43 -19.05 26.36
N PRO A 25 -2.65 -18.53 27.58
CA PRO A 25 -1.64 -17.78 28.31
C PRO A 25 -0.35 -18.58 28.41
N TYR A 26 0.76 -17.96 28.04
CA TYR A 26 2.08 -18.55 28.24
C TYR A 26 2.35 -18.72 29.74
N ARG A 27 2.66 -19.95 30.13
CA ARG A 27 2.91 -20.33 31.53
C ARG A 27 4.39 -20.56 31.69
N GLU A 28 5.07 -19.64 32.37
CA GLU A 28 6.46 -19.81 32.70
C GLU A 28 6.57 -20.71 33.94
N SER A 29 7.26 -21.85 33.80
CA SER A 29 7.60 -22.69 34.94
C SER A 29 8.75 -22.03 35.68
N ARG A 30 8.44 -21.33 36.78
CA ARG A 30 9.49 -20.90 37.70
C ARG A 30 10.11 -22.13 38.36
N GLN A 31 11.45 -22.15 38.42
CA GLN A 31 12.18 -23.11 39.23
C GLN A 31 11.70 -22.99 40.69
N ALA A 32 10.94 -23.98 41.12
CA ALA A 32 10.49 -24.14 42.49
C ALA A 32 11.20 -25.35 43.08
N ILE A 33 11.66 -25.21 44.33
CA ILE A 33 12.23 -26.32 45.08
C ILE A 33 11.08 -27.28 45.38
N ARG A 34 11.13 -28.49 44.81
CA ARG A 34 10.17 -29.55 45.13
C ARG A 34 10.52 -30.15 46.48
N VAL A 35 9.74 -29.81 47.50
CA VAL A 35 9.85 -30.41 48.83
C VAL A 35 8.79 -31.51 49.02
N PRO A 36 9.14 -32.68 49.58
CA PRO A 36 8.21 -33.80 49.71
C PRO A 36 7.06 -33.57 50.72
N TRP A 37 7.07 -32.46 51.47
CA TRP A 37 6.01 -32.06 52.41
C TRP A 37 5.30 -30.76 52.00
N PHE A 38 5.37 -30.36 50.72
CA PHE A 38 4.76 -29.11 50.23
C PHE A 38 3.27 -28.99 50.57
N GLN A 39 2.50 -30.08 50.41
CA GLN A 39 1.08 -30.11 50.76
C GLN A 39 0.81 -29.85 52.25
N ARG A 40 1.65 -30.40 53.14
CA ARG A 40 1.55 -30.16 54.60
C ARG A 40 1.82 -28.70 54.95
N MET A 41 2.81 -28.07 54.31
CA MET A 41 3.06 -26.64 54.49
C MET A 41 1.92 -25.78 53.94
N ALA A 42 1.42 -26.09 52.75
CA ALA A 42 0.31 -25.35 52.13
C ALA A 42 -0.97 -25.39 52.99
N THR A 43 -1.29 -26.55 53.57
CA THR A 43 -2.44 -26.68 54.49
C THR A 43 -2.26 -25.90 55.79
N LEU A 44 -1.03 -25.86 56.35
CA LEU A 44 -0.74 -25.11 57.57
C LEU A 44 -0.75 -23.59 57.36
N LEU A 45 -0.44 -23.14 56.15
CA LEU A 45 -0.48 -21.73 55.77
C LEU A 45 -1.85 -21.30 55.19
N GLU A 46 -2.84 -22.21 55.15
CA GLU A 46 -4.15 -21.99 54.49
C GLU A 46 -4.04 -21.47 53.04
N GLN A 47 -2.93 -21.75 52.36
CA GLN A 47 -2.71 -21.30 50.99
C GLN A 47 -3.18 -22.37 50.01
N GLN A 48 -4.07 -22.00 49.10
CA GLN A 48 -4.45 -22.86 47.99
C GLN A 48 -3.26 -23.00 47.02
N PRO A 49 -2.73 -24.21 46.81
CA PRO A 49 -1.63 -24.41 45.89
C PRO A 49 -2.10 -24.16 44.46
N SER A 50 -1.75 -23.01 43.90
CA SER A 50 -1.95 -22.72 42.48
C SER A 50 -1.02 -23.60 41.64
N ALA A 51 -1.53 -24.12 40.53
CA ALA A 51 -0.80 -25.01 39.64
C ALA A 51 0.38 -24.29 38.95
N GLY A 52 1.54 -24.26 39.62
CA GLY A 52 2.91 -24.25 39.08
C GLY A 52 3.33 -23.17 38.07
N ALA A 53 2.44 -22.25 37.70
CA ALA A 53 2.69 -21.24 36.70
C ALA A 53 2.10 -19.92 37.17
N VAL A 54 2.97 -19.06 37.71
CA VAL A 54 2.64 -17.67 37.96
C VAL A 54 2.47 -17.03 36.59
N ILE A 55 1.24 -16.65 36.25
CA ILE A 55 0.99 -15.77 35.10
C ILE A 55 1.65 -14.44 35.47
N ALA A 56 2.71 -14.05 34.74
CA ALA A 56 3.43 -12.83 35.04
C ALA A 56 2.50 -11.61 34.88
N ASP A 57 2.29 -10.87 35.97
CA ASP A 57 1.47 -9.67 35.95
C ASP A 57 2.18 -8.58 35.14
N THR A 58 1.64 -8.28 33.96
CA THR A 58 2.22 -7.25 33.09
C THR A 58 1.68 -5.90 33.51
N LYS A 59 2.57 -4.96 33.87
CA LYS A 59 2.17 -3.59 34.21
C LYS A 59 1.38 -2.95 33.07
N LYS A 60 0.26 -2.27 33.38
CA LYS A 60 -0.59 -1.61 32.38
C LYS A 60 0.17 -0.59 31.52
N SER A 61 1.18 0.08 32.06
CA SER A 61 2.04 1.02 31.33
C SER A 61 2.88 0.33 30.26
N VAL A 62 3.44 -0.84 30.56
CA VAL A 62 4.21 -1.65 29.61
C VAL A 62 3.29 -2.16 28.50
N LEU A 63 2.09 -2.62 28.85
CA LEU A 63 1.08 -3.03 27.88
C LEU A 63 0.70 -1.87 26.94
N LEU A 64 0.46 -0.68 27.49
CA LEU A 64 0.15 0.52 26.70
C LEU A 64 1.30 0.88 25.75
N PHE A 65 2.55 0.82 26.22
CA PHE A 65 3.73 1.07 25.40
C PHE A 65 3.82 0.12 24.20
N PHE A 66 3.64 -1.18 24.42
CA PHE A 66 3.64 -2.16 23.33
C PHE A 66 2.50 -1.93 22.33
N TRP A 67 1.33 -1.52 22.80
CA TRP A 67 0.21 -1.15 21.92
C TRP A 67 0.51 0.06 21.05
N VAL A 68 1.09 1.12 21.64
CA VAL A 68 1.51 2.31 20.89
C VAL A 68 2.54 1.93 19.83
N LEU A 69 3.55 1.14 20.21
CA LEU A 69 4.59 0.68 19.28
C LEU A 69 4.00 -0.17 18.14
N TRP A 70 3.05 -1.05 18.45
CA TRP A 70 2.36 -1.87 17.46
C TRP A 70 1.54 -1.03 16.47
N ILE A 71 0.78 -0.05 16.95
CA ILE A 71 -0.03 0.84 16.11
C ILE A 71 0.88 1.67 15.20
N LEU A 72 1.98 2.23 15.74
CA LEU A 72 2.94 2.99 14.94
C LEU A 72 3.58 2.12 13.84
N MET A 73 3.91 0.88 14.16
CA MET A 73 4.46 -0.07 13.18
C MET A 73 3.43 -0.42 12.10
N ALA A 74 2.17 -0.69 12.45
CA ALA A 74 1.10 -0.94 11.49
C ALA A 74 0.83 0.28 10.59
N LEU A 75 0.88 1.49 11.16
CA LEU A 75 0.72 2.73 10.41
C LEU A 75 1.90 2.95 9.43
N ALA A 76 3.13 2.68 9.87
CA ALA A 76 4.30 2.77 9.01
C ALA A 76 4.21 1.79 7.83
N LEU A 77 3.74 0.55 8.07
CA LEU A 77 3.51 -0.45 7.03
C LEU A 77 2.40 -0.04 6.04
N ALA A 78 1.34 0.64 6.51
CA ALA A 78 0.30 1.20 5.64
C ALA A 78 0.82 2.29 4.68
N ARG A 79 2.07 2.75 4.89
CA ARG A 79 2.85 3.67 4.05
C ARG A 79 2.05 4.94 3.74
N PRO A 80 1.97 5.87 4.72
CA PRO A 80 1.39 7.18 4.51
C PRO A 80 2.24 7.96 3.53
N GLN A 81 1.59 8.46 2.48
CA GLN A 81 2.25 9.22 1.42
C GLN A 81 1.54 10.56 1.23
N PHE A 82 2.33 11.59 1.00
CA PHE A 82 1.83 12.90 0.62
C PHE A 82 1.76 12.96 -0.91
N LEU A 83 0.54 12.99 -1.47
CA LEU A 83 0.36 13.18 -2.90
C LEU A 83 0.51 14.66 -3.23
N GLU A 84 1.47 14.94 -4.11
CA GLU A 84 1.61 16.23 -4.79
C GLU A 84 0.42 16.46 -5.73
N PRO A 85 0.12 17.73 -6.06
CA PRO A 85 -0.87 18.06 -7.08
C PRO A 85 -0.50 17.39 -8.42
N PRO A 86 -1.50 16.94 -9.19
CA PRO A 86 -1.23 16.38 -10.51
C PRO A 86 -0.57 17.41 -11.41
N VAL A 87 0.49 17.00 -12.12
CA VAL A 87 1.16 17.84 -13.11
C VAL A 87 0.22 18.05 -14.29
N SER A 88 -0.29 19.27 -14.45
CA SER A 88 -1.08 19.63 -15.62
C SER A 88 -0.17 19.75 -16.84
N ARG A 89 -0.26 18.78 -17.76
CA ARG A 89 0.31 18.95 -19.09
C ARG A 89 -0.63 19.85 -19.88
N VAL A 90 -0.30 21.13 -19.97
CA VAL A 90 -0.93 22.02 -20.93
C VAL A 90 -0.44 21.58 -22.30
N MET A 91 -1.25 20.81 -23.02
CA MET A 91 -1.04 20.57 -24.45
C MET A 91 -1.45 21.87 -25.15
N PRO A 92 -0.52 22.66 -25.70
CA PRO A 92 -0.91 23.80 -26.49
C PRO A 92 -1.55 23.28 -27.78
N THR A 93 -2.86 23.41 -27.90
CA THR A 93 -3.53 23.40 -29.20
C THR A 93 -3.01 24.61 -29.94
N ARG A 94 -1.98 24.44 -30.77
CA ARG A 94 -1.51 25.51 -31.66
C ARG A 94 -2.44 25.54 -32.86
N ASP A 95 -2.99 26.70 -33.15
CA ASP A 95 -3.67 26.94 -34.42
C ASP A 95 -2.62 26.92 -35.54
N LEU A 96 -2.76 26.00 -36.50
CA LEU A 96 -1.90 25.88 -37.67
C LEU A 96 -2.65 26.42 -38.88
N LEU A 97 -2.17 27.51 -39.47
CA LEU A 97 -2.63 27.97 -40.79
C LEU A 97 -1.76 27.32 -41.87
N LEU A 98 -2.36 26.46 -42.67
CA LEU A 98 -1.69 25.79 -43.79
C LEU A 98 -2.02 26.53 -45.09
N LEU A 99 -1.00 27.08 -45.75
CA LEU A 99 -1.14 27.73 -47.06
C LEU A 99 -0.71 26.74 -48.14
N VAL A 100 -1.59 26.47 -49.10
CA VAL A 100 -1.35 25.56 -50.23
C VAL A 100 -1.30 26.39 -51.52
N ASP A 101 -0.26 26.19 -52.32
CA ASP A 101 -0.16 26.80 -53.65
C ASP A 101 -1.18 26.16 -54.62
N LEU A 102 -1.77 26.99 -55.48
CA LEU A 102 -2.71 26.61 -56.54
C LEU A 102 -2.19 27.02 -57.93
N SER A 103 -0.91 27.35 -58.04
CA SER A 103 -0.27 27.66 -59.32
C SER A 103 -0.33 26.47 -60.30
N GLY A 104 -0.22 26.74 -61.60
CA GLY A 104 -0.23 25.68 -62.62
C GLY A 104 0.87 24.62 -62.48
N SER A 105 1.91 24.87 -61.66
CA SER A 105 2.90 23.85 -61.32
C SER A 105 2.32 22.68 -60.51
N MET A 106 1.16 22.90 -59.87
CA MET A 106 0.47 21.91 -59.05
C MET A 106 -0.28 20.86 -59.88
N GLU A 107 -0.50 21.11 -61.17
CA GLU A 107 -1.11 20.14 -62.10
C GLU A 107 -0.11 19.07 -62.60
N ALA A 108 1.18 19.21 -62.28
CA ALA A 108 2.20 18.25 -62.66
C ALA A 108 1.96 16.88 -62.01
N LYS A 109 1.90 15.81 -62.81
CA LYS A 109 1.65 14.43 -62.37
C LYS A 109 2.92 13.67 -62.04
N ASP A 110 3.65 14.15 -61.04
CA ASP A 110 4.93 13.60 -60.60
C ASP A 110 4.90 12.93 -59.22
N PHE A 111 3.75 12.91 -58.54
CA PHE A 111 3.56 12.19 -57.27
C PHE A 111 2.88 10.85 -57.47
N THR A 112 3.13 9.91 -56.57
CA THR A 112 2.47 8.58 -56.54
C THR A 112 1.63 8.49 -55.28
N ASN A 113 0.33 8.21 -55.42
CA ASN A 113 -0.57 8.09 -54.28
C ASN A 113 -0.39 6.76 -53.52
N SER A 114 -1.10 6.59 -52.40
CA SER A 114 -1.11 5.35 -51.61
C SER A 114 -1.54 4.10 -52.40
N LYS A 115 -2.26 4.27 -53.52
CA LYS A 115 -2.75 3.23 -54.42
C LYS A 115 -1.79 2.88 -55.57
N GLY A 116 -0.68 3.61 -55.70
CA GLY A 116 0.32 3.40 -56.75
C GLY A 116 0.06 4.16 -58.06
N ASP A 117 -0.98 5.00 -58.13
CA ASP A 117 -1.29 5.82 -59.30
C ASP A 117 -0.49 7.13 -59.30
N ARG A 118 -0.12 7.61 -60.49
CA ARG A 118 0.47 8.94 -60.64
C ARG A 118 -0.60 10.03 -60.56
N VAL A 119 -0.50 10.88 -59.56
CA VAL A 119 -1.44 11.98 -59.27
C VAL A 119 -0.74 13.34 -59.38
N ASP A 120 -1.52 14.39 -59.54
CA ASP A 120 -1.01 15.75 -59.49
C ASP A 120 -0.63 16.16 -58.05
N ARG A 121 0.24 17.18 -57.93
CA ARG A 121 0.79 17.62 -56.65
C ARG A 121 -0.30 18.10 -55.68
N LEU A 122 -1.33 18.79 -56.19
CA LEU A 122 -2.43 19.30 -55.37
C LEU A 122 -3.23 18.14 -54.75
N THR A 123 -3.49 17.10 -55.53
CA THR A 123 -4.20 15.90 -55.09
C THR A 123 -3.38 15.15 -54.04
N ALA A 124 -2.06 15.01 -54.24
CA ALA A 124 -1.18 14.39 -53.26
C ALA A 124 -1.16 15.14 -51.92
N VAL A 125 -1.13 16.48 -51.94
CA VAL A 125 -1.17 17.30 -50.71
C VAL A 125 -2.49 17.13 -49.98
N LYS A 126 -3.63 17.07 -50.69
CA LYS A 126 -4.94 16.83 -50.08
C LYS A 126 -5.02 15.47 -49.39
N GLU A 127 -4.50 14.41 -50.02
CA GLU A 127 -4.48 13.06 -49.45
C GLU A 127 -3.71 13.01 -48.12
N VAL A 128 -2.57 13.73 -48.02
CA VAL A 128 -1.77 13.78 -46.78
C VAL A 128 -2.41 14.64 -45.69
N LEU A 129 -3.24 15.62 -46.05
CA LEU A 129 -3.91 16.50 -45.08
C LEU A 129 -5.22 15.91 -44.55
N ASP A 130 -5.86 15.01 -45.30
CA ASP A 130 -7.10 14.34 -44.90
C ASP A 130 -6.86 13.07 -44.03
N ASP A 131 -5.62 12.56 -43.98
CA ASP A 131 -5.15 11.45 -43.11
C ASP A 131 -4.63 11.95 -41.74
#